data_AF-A0A5B0SC26-F1
#
_entry.id   AF-A0A5B0SC26-F1
#
_cell.length_a   1.000
_cell.length_b   1.000
_cell.length_c   1.000
_cell.angle_alpha   90.00
_cell.angle_beta   90.00
_cell.angle_gamma   90.00
#
_symmetry.space_group_name_H-M   'P 1'
#
loop_
_entity.id
_entity.type
_entity.pdbx_description
1 polymer ?
#
loop_
_entity_poly.entity_id
_entity_poly.type
_entity_poly.pdbx_seq_one_letter_code
_entity_poly.pdbx_strand_id
1 'polypeptide(L)'
;MTAKMSSPGRIQRRLACSLTPLLISRPSASPQPRIPTILRHRPVSRWFGSVQGPRSPQPSESHLIGPNEPPLFEHSLAFHWDKHILPNYHDQPALISRAEPPSPTHQPGRKTGCLRLSYSQLDQSINAVAFGLHHLGIRKGDRVGINTPTHSIFPILQWATSRIGAILATINPAYAPSELANVLKKVDCKVLFSTPSFRSKDMIPVLSSLIQEIPSLTHLVIVDNESHQPGKRSKSEILEKFHPQKSTSSSSSVIDLEQVIQQSSSSQQFPIPELQADDAINLQFS
;
A
#
# COMPACT_ATOMS: atom_id res chain seq x y z
N MET A 1 -3.90 51.64 48.09
CA MET A 1 -4.49 50.41 47.53
C MET A 1 -3.49 49.85 46.52
N THR A 2 -2.61 48.96 46.98
CA THR A 2 -1.61 48.30 46.13
C THR A 2 -1.24 46.99 46.82
N ALA A 3 -1.99 45.94 46.49
CA ALA A 3 -1.78 44.61 47.03
C ALA A 3 -0.70 43.89 46.22
N LYS A 4 0.46 43.65 46.85
CA LYS A 4 1.42 42.62 46.45
C LYS A 4 0.79 41.25 46.73
N MET A 5 0.46 40.50 45.68
CA MET A 5 0.12 39.08 45.79
C MET A 5 1.31 38.24 45.35
N SER A 6 1.91 37.62 46.36
CA SER A 6 2.71 36.40 46.30
C SER A 6 1.93 35.30 45.54
N SER A 7 2.59 34.60 44.62
CA SER A 7 2.07 33.37 44.02
C SER A 7 2.97 32.19 44.43
N PRO A 8 2.37 31.04 44.81
CA PRO A 8 3.04 30.00 45.59
C PRO A 8 3.70 28.92 44.74
N GLY A 9 4.50 28.10 45.42
CA GLY A 9 5.41 27.09 44.91
C GLY A 9 4.84 26.09 43.89
N ARG A 10 5.74 25.68 43.00
CA ARG A 10 5.63 24.49 42.14
C ARG A 10 5.25 23.25 42.95
N ILE A 11 4.02 22.79 42.80
CA ILE A 11 3.64 21.42 43.15
C ILE A 11 3.86 20.57 41.89
N GLN A 12 4.98 19.82 41.87
CA GLN A 12 5.15 18.71 40.94
C GLN A 12 4.16 17.60 41.31
N ARG A 13 3.02 17.53 40.61
CA ARG A 13 2.20 16.32 40.60
C ARG A 13 2.86 15.30 39.68
N ARG A 14 3.73 14.46 40.26
CA ARG A 14 4.08 13.17 39.67
C ARG A 14 2.82 12.30 39.68
N LEU A 15 2.20 12.10 38.51
CA LEU A 15 1.26 11.01 38.33
C LEU A 15 2.08 9.71 38.32
N ALA A 16 2.14 9.06 39.48
CA ALA A 16 2.59 7.68 39.60
C ALA A 16 1.52 6.79 38.96
N CYS A 17 1.71 6.42 37.69
CA CYS A 17 1.02 5.25 37.14
C CYS A 17 1.62 4.00 37.79
N SER A 18 0.84 3.40 38.68
CA SER A 18 1.06 2.05 39.21
C SER A 18 1.03 1.05 38.05
N LEU A 19 2.20 0.69 37.54
CA LEU A 19 2.38 -0.49 36.69
C LEU A 19 2.41 -1.71 37.60
N THR A 20 1.24 -2.30 37.83
CA THR A 20 1.14 -3.67 38.36
C THR A 20 1.50 -4.61 37.21
N PRO A 21 2.60 -5.38 37.27
CA PRO A 21 2.88 -6.35 36.24
C PRO A 21 1.89 -7.51 36.37
N LEU A 22 1.16 -7.80 35.30
CA LEU A 22 0.43 -9.06 35.16
C LEU A 22 1.46 -10.19 35.11
N LEU A 23 1.58 -10.93 36.22
CA LEU A 23 2.32 -12.18 36.32
C LEU A 23 1.63 -13.24 35.46
N ILE A 24 2.14 -13.45 34.24
CA ILE A 24 1.84 -14.66 33.47
C ILE A 24 2.69 -15.77 34.09
N SER A 25 2.02 -16.73 34.74
CA SER A 25 2.65 -17.94 35.25
C SER A 25 3.24 -18.74 34.08
N ARG A 26 4.56 -18.99 34.12
CA ARG A 26 5.22 -19.92 33.20
C ARG A 26 4.73 -21.34 33.52
N PRO A 27 4.36 -22.17 32.52
CA PRO A 27 4.22 -23.60 32.77
C PRO A 27 5.59 -24.16 33.18
N SER A 28 5.58 -25.01 34.22
CA SER A 28 6.78 -25.66 34.72
C SER A 28 7.41 -26.53 33.64
N ALA A 29 8.73 -26.38 33.47
CA ALA A 29 9.51 -27.22 32.58
C ALA A 29 9.55 -28.64 33.15
N SER A 30 8.97 -29.59 32.43
CA SER A 30 9.23 -31.02 32.64
C SER A 30 10.69 -31.33 32.22
N PRO A 31 11.41 -32.18 32.97
CA PRO A 31 12.82 -32.47 32.69
C PRO A 31 12.95 -33.30 31.41
N GLN A 32 13.61 -32.74 30.40
CA GLN A 32 14.03 -33.47 29.21
C GLN A 32 15.13 -34.48 29.58
N PRO A 33 15.07 -35.74 29.11
CA PRO A 33 16.15 -36.70 29.35
C PRO A 33 17.42 -36.26 28.61
N ARG A 34 18.53 -36.15 29.34
CA ARG A 34 19.85 -35.90 28.76
C ARG A 34 20.29 -37.12 27.95
N ILE A 35 20.32 -36.99 26.63
CA ILE A 35 20.94 -37.98 25.75
C ILE A 35 22.46 -37.83 25.91
N PRO A 36 23.21 -38.87 26.30
CA PRO A 36 24.66 -38.78 26.42
C PRO A 36 25.30 -38.65 25.04
N THR A 37 26.05 -37.57 24.84
CA THR A 37 26.89 -37.35 23.66
C THR A 37 28.09 -38.30 23.72
N ILE A 38 27.97 -39.46 23.06
CA ILE A 38 29.13 -40.26 22.65
C ILE A 38 29.11 -40.30 21.12
N LEU A 39 29.85 -39.37 20.52
CA LEU A 39 30.24 -39.44 19.11
C LEU A 39 31.17 -40.65 18.94
N ARG A 40 30.61 -41.81 18.60
CA ARG A 40 31.36 -42.85 17.89
C ARG A 40 31.05 -42.70 16.41
N HIS A 41 32.01 -42.19 15.65
CA HIS A 41 32.03 -42.34 14.20
C HIS A 41 32.01 -43.84 13.87
N ARG A 42 30.82 -44.38 13.60
CA ARG A 42 30.71 -45.63 12.84
C ARG A 42 30.51 -45.25 11.38
N PRO A 43 31.32 -45.77 10.45
CA PRO A 43 31.04 -45.59 9.03
C PRO A 43 29.66 -46.19 8.77
N VAL A 44 28.75 -45.37 8.24
CA VAL A 44 27.47 -45.85 7.72
C VAL A 44 27.82 -46.66 6.48
N SER A 45 27.97 -47.97 6.62
CA SER A 45 27.99 -48.87 5.48
C SER A 45 26.60 -48.82 4.86
N ARG A 46 26.51 -48.14 3.72
CA ARG A 46 25.29 -48.04 2.91
C ARG A 46 25.04 -49.42 2.30
N TRP A 47 24.35 -50.27 3.04
CA TRP A 47 23.78 -51.51 2.52
C TRP A 47 22.72 -51.14 1.50
N PHE A 48 23.05 -51.22 0.21
CA PHE A 48 22.05 -51.39 -0.84
C PHE A 48 21.55 -52.83 -0.79
N GLY A 49 20.79 -53.15 0.27
CA GLY A 49 19.94 -54.33 0.28
C GLY A 49 18.76 -54.05 -0.63
N SER A 50 18.68 -54.77 -1.76
CA SER A 50 17.47 -54.80 -2.57
C SER A 50 16.33 -55.38 -1.74
N VAL A 51 15.53 -54.51 -1.13
CA VAL A 51 14.24 -54.90 -0.54
C VAL A 51 13.27 -55.15 -1.70
N GLN A 52 13.41 -56.31 -2.35
CA GLN A 52 12.35 -56.88 -3.17
C GLN A 52 11.45 -57.71 -2.24
N GLY A 53 10.62 -57.00 -1.46
CA GLY A 53 9.48 -57.59 -0.75
C GLY A 53 8.20 -57.46 -1.59
N PRO A 54 7.15 -58.28 -1.38
CA PRO A 54 6.01 -58.41 -2.30
C PRO A 54 5.08 -57.19 -2.43
N ARG A 55 5.40 -56.05 -1.81
CA ARG A 55 4.66 -54.79 -1.94
C ARG A 55 5.60 -53.61 -1.77
N SER A 56 6.22 -53.18 -2.87
CA SER A 56 6.64 -51.79 -2.98
C SER A 56 5.38 -50.92 -2.78
N PRO A 57 5.33 -50.00 -1.80
CA PRO A 57 4.21 -49.07 -1.74
C PRO A 57 4.21 -48.30 -3.06
N GLN A 58 3.15 -48.49 -3.84
CA GLN A 58 2.90 -47.66 -5.02
C GLN A 58 2.92 -46.21 -4.53
N PRO A 59 3.65 -45.28 -5.17
CA PRO A 59 3.62 -43.89 -4.78
C PRO A 59 2.16 -43.42 -4.84
N SER A 60 1.52 -43.27 -3.68
CA SER A 60 0.19 -42.68 -3.60
C SER A 60 0.36 -41.21 -3.95
N GLU A 61 -0.36 -40.74 -4.96
CA GLU A 61 -0.35 -39.32 -5.33
C GLU A 61 -0.65 -38.48 -4.08
N SER A 62 0.28 -37.59 -3.74
CA SER A 62 0.05 -36.60 -2.69
C SER A 62 -0.73 -35.45 -3.31
N HIS A 63 -2.06 -35.57 -3.30
CA HIS A 63 -2.96 -34.48 -3.68
C HIS A 63 -3.90 -34.15 -2.53
N LEU A 64 -4.27 -32.88 -2.43
CA LEU A 64 -5.27 -32.36 -1.50
C LEU A 64 -6.27 -31.53 -2.32
N ILE A 65 -7.55 -31.87 -2.26
CA ILE A 65 -8.63 -31.11 -2.90
C ILE A 65 -9.39 -30.37 -1.80
N GLY A 66 -9.49 -29.05 -1.94
CA GLY A 66 -10.26 -28.21 -1.02
C GLY A 66 -11.77 -28.25 -1.30
N PRO A 67 -12.59 -27.66 -0.43
CA PRO A 67 -14.02 -27.49 -0.68
C PRO A 67 -14.26 -26.58 -1.89
N ASN A 68 -15.22 -26.95 -2.75
CA ASN A 68 -15.64 -26.15 -3.90
C ASN A 68 -16.82 -25.20 -3.58
N GLU A 69 -17.27 -25.18 -2.32
CA GLU A 69 -18.39 -24.37 -1.86
C GLU A 69 -17.97 -23.38 -0.76
N PRO A 70 -18.41 -22.11 -0.84
CA PRO A 70 -19.17 -21.53 -1.97
C PRO A 70 -18.31 -21.42 -3.24
N PRO A 71 -18.93 -21.39 -4.43
CA PRO A 71 -18.21 -21.26 -5.69
C PRO A 71 -17.39 -19.96 -5.72
N LEU A 72 -16.27 -19.99 -6.44
CA LEU A 72 -15.47 -18.80 -6.69
C LEU A 72 -16.26 -17.80 -7.54
N PHE A 73 -16.01 -16.51 -7.34
CA PHE A 73 -16.56 -15.48 -8.21
C PHE A 73 -15.86 -15.52 -9.58
N GLU A 74 -16.65 -15.64 -10.65
CA GLU A 74 -16.16 -15.77 -12.03
C GLU A 74 -16.17 -14.44 -12.81
N HIS A 75 -16.41 -13.32 -12.12
CA HIS A 75 -16.41 -11.99 -12.73
C HIS A 75 -15.28 -11.12 -12.19
N SER A 76 -14.97 -10.04 -12.90
CA SER A 76 -13.95 -9.08 -12.47
C SER A 76 -14.31 -8.43 -11.13
N LEU A 77 -13.27 -7.97 -10.43
CA LEU A 77 -13.42 -7.28 -9.15
C LEU A 77 -14.33 -6.04 -9.28
N ALA A 78 -14.17 -5.27 -10.36
CA ALA A 78 -15.00 -4.11 -10.67
C ALA A 78 -16.48 -4.47 -10.86
N PHE A 79 -16.76 -5.57 -11.58
CA PHE A 79 -18.12 -6.06 -11.74
C PHE A 79 -18.74 -6.44 -10.39
N HIS A 80 -17.99 -7.14 -9.54
CA HIS A 80 -18.48 -7.53 -8.22
C HIS A 80 -18.81 -6.30 -7.35
N TRP A 81 -17.97 -5.26 -7.41
CA TRP A 81 -18.21 -4.00 -6.71
C TRP A 81 -19.53 -3.34 -7.14
N ASP A 82 -19.74 -3.17 -8.44
CA ASP A 82 -20.91 -2.47 -8.98
C ASP A 82 -22.21 -3.28 -8.79
N LYS A 83 -22.14 -4.62 -8.83
CA LYS A 83 -23.31 -5.49 -8.73
C LYS A 83 -23.70 -5.88 -7.31
N HIS A 84 -22.73 -6.06 -6.42
CA HIS A 84 -22.98 -6.64 -5.10
C HIS A 84 -22.60 -5.72 -3.95
N ILE A 85 -21.56 -4.89 -4.09
CA ILE A 85 -21.10 -4.05 -2.97
C ILE A 85 -21.85 -2.73 -2.95
N LEU A 86 -21.77 -1.96 -4.04
CA LEU A 86 -22.29 -0.60 -4.06
C LEU A 86 -23.81 -0.54 -3.81
N PRO A 87 -24.68 -1.36 -4.46
CA PRO A 87 -26.12 -1.29 -4.23
C PRO A 87 -26.52 -1.61 -2.78
N ASN A 88 -25.83 -2.56 -2.16
CA ASN A 88 -26.19 -3.07 -0.83
C ASN A 88 -25.58 -2.25 0.32
N TYR A 89 -24.43 -1.59 0.09
CA TYR A 89 -23.66 -0.95 1.16
C TYR A 89 -23.35 0.53 0.91
N HIS A 90 -23.91 1.18 -0.12
CA HIS A 90 -23.57 2.56 -0.53
C HIS A 90 -23.41 3.58 0.62
N ASP A 91 -24.31 3.58 1.60
CA ASP A 91 -24.29 4.53 2.73
C ASP A 91 -23.44 4.09 3.92
N GLN A 92 -22.97 2.84 3.92
CA GLN A 92 -22.15 2.30 5.01
C GLN A 92 -20.72 2.85 4.96
N PRO A 93 -20.04 3.00 6.11
CA PRO A 93 -18.63 3.35 6.16
C PRO A 93 -17.77 2.29 5.45
N ALA A 94 -16.91 2.73 4.53
CA ALA A 94 -16.02 1.86 3.75
C ALA A 94 -14.54 2.05 4.11
N LEU A 95 -14.09 3.31 4.21
CA LEU A 95 -12.69 3.64 4.47
C LEU A 95 -12.58 4.67 5.60
N ILE A 96 -11.73 4.38 6.59
CA ILE A 96 -11.45 5.29 7.70
C ILE A 96 -9.93 5.39 7.87
N SER A 97 -9.36 6.56 7.60
CA SER A 97 -7.96 6.86 7.90
C SER A 97 -7.88 7.84 9.05
N ARG A 98 -7.41 7.36 10.21
CA ARG A 98 -7.35 8.17 11.45
C ARG A 98 -6.25 9.23 11.44
N ALA A 99 -5.15 8.93 10.73
CA ALA A 99 -3.96 9.78 10.69
C ALA A 99 -4.03 10.82 9.57
N GLU A 100 -4.92 10.64 8.59
CA GLU A 100 -5.09 11.59 7.50
C GLU A 100 -6.16 12.63 7.85
N PRO A 101 -5.83 13.93 7.82
CA PRO A 101 -6.83 14.97 7.94
C PRO A 101 -7.75 14.94 6.71
N PRO A 102 -8.97 15.48 6.82
CA PRO A 102 -9.79 15.75 5.65
C PRO A 102 -9.03 16.72 4.74
N SER A 103 -8.73 16.28 3.51
CA SER A 103 -8.16 17.13 2.46
C SER A 103 -9.26 17.44 1.44
N PRO A 104 -9.23 18.61 0.77
CA PRO A 104 -10.14 18.91 -0.35
C PRO A 104 -10.17 17.80 -1.41
N THR A 105 -9.08 17.04 -1.53
CA THR A 105 -8.91 15.89 -2.43
C THR A 105 -9.75 14.65 -2.06
N HIS A 106 -10.11 14.48 -0.79
CA HIS A 106 -10.81 13.29 -0.30
C HIS A 106 -12.17 13.60 0.38
N GLN A 107 -12.50 14.87 0.69
CA GLN A 107 -13.84 15.45 0.89
C GLN A 107 -13.79 16.82 1.60
N PRO A 108 -14.82 17.68 1.46
CA PRO A 108 -15.03 18.82 2.34
C PRO A 108 -15.19 18.31 3.77
N GLY A 109 -14.27 18.71 4.66
CA GLY A 109 -14.17 18.17 6.01
C GLY A 109 -15.50 18.21 6.77
N ARG A 110 -16.06 17.04 7.08
CA ARG A 110 -16.84 16.93 8.31
C ARG A 110 -15.89 17.26 9.46
N LYS A 111 -16.42 17.91 10.51
CA LYS A 111 -15.71 18.33 11.75
C LYS A 111 -15.01 17.21 12.54
N THR A 112 -14.84 16.02 11.96
CA THR A 112 -14.46 14.77 12.61
C THR A 112 -12.96 14.49 12.66
N GLY A 113 -12.11 15.44 12.25
CA GLY A 113 -10.65 15.40 12.46
C GLY A 113 -9.87 14.31 11.70
N CYS A 114 -10.54 13.39 11.02
CA CYS A 114 -9.91 12.34 10.21
C CYS A 114 -10.76 11.98 8.98
N LEU A 115 -10.14 11.36 7.99
CA LEU A 115 -10.80 10.92 6.76
C LEU A 115 -11.76 9.75 7.02
N ARG A 116 -12.99 9.88 6.51
CA ARG A 116 -14.02 8.83 6.49
C ARG A 116 -14.79 8.89 5.18
N LEU A 117 -14.87 7.77 4.47
CA LEU A 117 -15.63 7.61 3.23
C LEU A 117 -16.71 6.54 3.42
N SER A 118 -17.93 6.81 2.99
CA SER A 118 -18.92 5.75 2.70
C SER A 118 -18.53 4.98 1.44
N TYR A 119 -19.17 3.86 1.15
CA TYR A 119 -18.96 3.14 -0.11
C TYR A 119 -19.26 4.00 -1.34
N SER A 120 -20.32 4.81 -1.31
CA SER A 120 -20.65 5.75 -2.39
C SER A 120 -19.58 6.82 -2.61
N GLN A 121 -19.00 7.33 -1.53
CA GLN A 121 -17.93 8.33 -1.61
C GLN A 121 -16.60 7.71 -2.04
N LEU A 122 -16.30 6.50 -1.56
CA LEU A 122 -15.14 5.74 -2.00
C LEU A 122 -15.23 5.43 -3.50
N ASP A 123 -16.42 5.04 -3.99
CA ASP A 123 -16.66 4.81 -5.41
C ASP A 123 -16.39 6.07 -6.26
N GLN A 124 -16.83 7.24 -5.79
CA GLN A 124 -16.51 8.52 -6.45
C GLN A 124 -15.00 8.77 -6.53
N SER A 125 -14.27 8.56 -5.43
CA SER A 125 -12.80 8.70 -5.42
C SER A 125 -12.12 7.69 -6.35
N ILE A 126 -12.58 6.44 -6.36
CA ILE A 126 -12.08 5.37 -7.23
C ILE A 126 -12.27 5.76 -8.70
N ASN A 127 -13.47 6.20 -9.08
CA ASN A 127 -13.78 6.60 -10.45
C ASN A 127 -12.98 7.84 -10.88
N ALA A 128 -12.78 8.80 -9.99
CA ALA A 128 -11.98 9.98 -10.27
C ALA A 128 -10.50 9.62 -10.56
N VAL A 129 -9.90 8.76 -9.74
CA VAL A 129 -8.53 8.28 -9.95
C VAL A 129 -8.44 7.41 -11.21
N ALA A 130 -9.41 6.54 -11.47
CA ALA A 130 -9.45 5.71 -12.68
C ALA A 130 -9.49 6.57 -13.96
N PHE A 131 -10.34 7.61 -13.97
CA PHE A 131 -10.42 8.56 -15.07
C PHE A 131 -9.13 9.34 -15.27
N GLY A 132 -8.52 9.82 -14.18
CA GLY A 132 -7.23 10.51 -14.22
C GLY A 132 -6.12 9.60 -14.77
N LEU A 133 -6.01 8.35 -14.32
CA LEU A 133 -5.07 7.38 -14.87
C LEU A 133 -5.27 7.16 -16.38
N HIS A 134 -6.52 7.05 -16.83
CA HIS A 134 -6.83 6.91 -18.25
C HIS A 134 -6.37 8.14 -19.07
N HIS A 135 -6.52 9.35 -18.51
CA HIS A 135 -6.02 10.61 -19.11
C HIS A 135 -4.50 10.68 -19.15
N LEU A 136 -3.82 10.11 -18.16
CA LEU A 136 -2.37 9.89 -18.16
C LEU A 136 -1.93 8.78 -19.13
N GLY A 137 -2.84 8.25 -19.95
CA GLY A 137 -2.52 7.28 -20.97
C GLY A 137 -2.37 5.85 -20.46
N ILE A 138 -2.77 5.55 -19.21
CA ILE A 138 -2.79 4.18 -18.69
C ILE A 138 -3.88 3.36 -19.39
N ARG A 139 -3.54 2.14 -19.76
CA ARG A 139 -4.43 1.17 -20.42
C ARG A 139 -4.37 -0.19 -19.71
N LYS A 140 -5.25 -1.11 -20.12
CA LYS A 140 -5.24 -2.50 -19.62
C LYS A 140 -3.85 -3.11 -19.79
N GLY A 141 -3.32 -3.73 -18.73
CA GLY A 141 -1.99 -4.34 -18.68
C GLY A 141 -0.84 -3.39 -18.33
N ASP A 142 -1.06 -2.06 -18.28
CA ASP A 142 -0.04 -1.11 -17.81
C ASP A 142 0.19 -1.26 -16.29
N ARG A 143 1.42 -0.99 -15.83
CA ARG A 143 1.78 -1.05 -14.41
C ARG A 143 1.77 0.33 -13.78
N VAL A 144 1.07 0.44 -12.67
CA VAL A 144 1.03 1.62 -11.82
C VAL A 144 1.69 1.29 -10.50
N GLY A 145 2.78 1.96 -10.17
CA GLY A 145 3.49 1.77 -8.91
C GLY A 145 2.90 2.61 -7.79
N ILE A 146 2.88 2.08 -6.58
CA ILE A 146 2.62 2.85 -5.36
C ILE A 146 3.75 2.64 -4.35
N ASN A 147 4.35 3.75 -3.94
CA ASN A 147 5.45 3.84 -2.98
C ASN A 147 5.10 4.86 -1.90
N THR A 148 4.02 4.61 -1.16
CA THR A 148 3.54 5.47 -0.10
C THR A 148 3.50 4.70 1.23
N PRO A 149 3.50 5.38 2.38
CA PRO A 149 2.98 4.80 3.62
C PRO A 149 1.55 4.29 3.44
N THR A 150 1.04 3.61 4.48
CA THR A 150 -0.37 3.21 4.56
C THR A 150 -1.26 4.44 4.59
N HIS A 151 -1.69 4.88 3.41
CA HIS A 151 -2.57 6.02 3.18
C HIS A 151 -3.85 5.60 2.47
N SER A 152 -4.89 6.43 2.56
CA SER A 152 -6.19 6.18 1.93
C SER A 152 -6.13 6.01 0.42
N ILE A 153 -5.12 6.62 -0.24
CA ILE A 153 -4.89 6.45 -1.67
C ILE A 153 -4.62 4.99 -2.06
N PHE A 154 -4.07 4.16 -1.17
CA PHE A 154 -3.74 2.77 -1.48
C PHE A 154 -4.97 1.95 -1.88
N PRO A 155 -6.03 1.83 -1.04
CA PRO A 155 -7.24 1.11 -1.44
C PRO A 155 -7.94 1.80 -2.62
N ILE A 156 -7.94 3.13 -2.71
CA ILE A 156 -8.54 3.85 -3.84
C ILE A 156 -7.84 3.45 -5.15
N LEU A 157 -6.51 3.44 -5.17
CA LEU A 157 -5.71 3.14 -6.34
C LEU A 157 -5.80 1.65 -6.73
N GLN A 158 -5.87 0.75 -5.75
CA GLN A 158 -6.09 -0.68 -6.00
C GLN A 158 -7.41 -0.92 -6.74
N TRP A 159 -8.49 -0.29 -6.30
CA TRP A 159 -9.76 -0.40 -7.00
C TRP A 159 -9.77 0.33 -8.34
N ALA A 160 -9.18 1.52 -8.42
CA ALA A 160 -9.10 2.30 -9.66
C ALA A 160 -8.33 1.57 -10.77
N THR A 161 -7.17 0.99 -10.43
CA THR A 161 -6.38 0.17 -11.37
C THR A 161 -7.13 -1.08 -11.81
N SER A 162 -7.79 -1.78 -10.87
CA SER A 162 -8.62 -2.94 -11.21
C SER A 162 -9.77 -2.60 -12.17
N ARG A 163 -10.41 -1.42 -12.04
CA ARG A 163 -11.50 -0.97 -12.93
C ARG A 163 -11.05 -0.72 -14.37
N ILE A 164 -9.80 -0.30 -14.56
CA ILE A 164 -9.24 -0.01 -15.89
C ILE A 164 -8.36 -1.14 -16.42
N GLY A 165 -8.28 -2.26 -15.70
CA GLY A 165 -7.42 -3.40 -16.04
C GLY A 165 -5.92 -3.11 -15.95
N ALA A 166 -5.52 -2.06 -15.23
CA ALA A 166 -4.13 -1.79 -14.92
C ALA A 166 -3.68 -2.63 -13.71
N ILE A 167 -2.38 -2.86 -13.62
CA ILE A 167 -1.77 -3.71 -12.60
C ILE A 167 -1.11 -2.81 -11.56
N LEU A 168 -1.56 -2.88 -10.30
CA LEU A 168 -0.93 -2.15 -9.20
C LEU A 168 0.36 -2.86 -8.78
N ALA A 169 1.51 -2.19 -8.84
CA ALA A 169 2.76 -2.67 -8.25
C ALA A 169 2.94 -2.03 -6.87
N THR A 170 2.85 -2.84 -5.82
CA THR A 170 2.97 -2.38 -4.43
C THR A 170 4.43 -2.39 -4.00
N ILE A 171 4.99 -1.21 -3.75
CA ILE A 171 6.42 -1.03 -3.48
C ILE A 171 6.62 -0.57 -2.03
N ASN A 172 7.59 -1.18 -1.36
CA ASN A 172 7.89 -0.84 0.02
C ASN A 172 8.58 0.55 0.12
N PRO A 173 8.00 1.52 0.85
CA PRO A 173 8.59 2.86 1.01
C PRO A 173 9.94 2.86 1.73
N ALA A 174 10.31 1.75 2.39
CA ALA A 174 11.61 1.61 3.04
C ALA A 174 12.75 1.19 2.11
N TYR A 175 12.47 0.85 0.83
CA TYR A 175 13.51 0.46 -0.12
C TYR A 175 14.56 1.55 -0.32
N ALA A 176 15.81 1.11 -0.49
CA ALA A 176 16.90 2.00 -0.88
C ALA A 176 16.63 2.56 -2.30
N PRO A 177 17.15 3.75 -2.65
CA PRO A 177 16.96 4.33 -3.99
C PRO A 177 17.29 3.38 -5.14
N SER A 178 18.37 2.60 -5.03
CA SER A 178 18.77 1.62 -6.04
C SER A 178 17.81 0.44 -6.14
N GLU A 179 17.28 -0.05 -5.01
CA GLU A 179 16.27 -1.12 -4.98
C GLU A 179 14.96 -0.64 -5.60
N LEU A 180 14.53 0.58 -5.26
CA LEU A 180 13.36 1.22 -5.86
C LEU A 180 13.52 1.35 -7.38
N ALA A 181 14.68 1.81 -7.86
CA ALA A 181 14.97 1.89 -9.30
C ALA A 181 14.88 0.51 -9.99
N ASN A 182 15.49 -0.51 -9.39
CA ASN A 182 15.49 -1.87 -9.94
C ASN A 182 14.08 -2.44 -10.03
N VAL A 183 13.27 -2.23 -8.99
CA VAL A 183 11.87 -2.67 -8.96
C VAL A 183 11.04 -1.97 -10.04
N LEU A 184 11.14 -0.65 -10.14
CA LEU A 184 10.40 0.15 -11.13
C LEU A 184 10.75 -0.26 -12.57
N LYS A 185 12.03 -0.51 -12.85
CA LYS A 185 12.48 -1.03 -14.16
C LYS A 185 11.96 -2.44 -14.42
N LYS A 186 12.03 -3.32 -13.41
CA LYS A 186 11.63 -4.74 -13.54
C LYS A 186 10.14 -4.91 -13.86
N VAL A 187 9.28 -4.05 -13.32
CA VAL A 187 7.84 -4.08 -13.63
C VAL A 187 7.44 -3.13 -14.75
N ASP A 188 8.41 -2.48 -15.41
CA ASP A 188 8.16 -1.53 -16.48
C ASP A 188 7.13 -0.47 -16.03
N CYS A 189 7.34 0.12 -14.86
CA CYS A 189 6.36 1.01 -14.23
C CYS A 189 6.13 2.27 -15.09
N LYS A 190 4.87 2.63 -15.34
CA LYS A 190 4.49 3.78 -16.17
C LYS A 190 4.07 5.02 -15.38
N VAL A 191 3.34 4.82 -14.29
CA VAL A 191 2.96 5.89 -13.36
C VAL A 191 3.36 5.46 -11.95
N LEU A 192 4.05 6.32 -11.19
CA LEU A 192 4.40 6.07 -9.79
C LEU A 192 3.69 7.05 -8.86
N PHE A 193 2.94 6.55 -7.89
CA PHE A 193 2.40 7.32 -6.77
C PHE A 193 3.40 7.28 -5.62
N SER A 194 3.85 8.42 -5.12
CA SER A 194 4.80 8.49 -4.01
C SER A 194 4.53 9.68 -3.11
N THR A 195 4.84 9.54 -1.82
CA THR A 195 4.85 10.68 -0.89
C THR A 195 6.13 11.49 -1.06
N PRO A 196 6.10 12.82 -0.79
CA PRO A 196 7.29 13.68 -0.87
C PRO A 196 8.30 13.40 0.25
N SER A 197 7.87 12.76 1.34
CA SER A 197 8.69 12.41 2.49
C SER A 197 8.35 11.00 3.03
N PHE A 198 9.32 10.34 3.65
CA PHE A 198 9.10 9.10 4.40
C PHE A 198 10.08 8.99 5.58
N ARG A 199 9.59 8.79 6.80
CA ARG A 199 10.41 8.69 8.04
C ARG A 199 11.49 9.79 8.14
N SER A 200 11.09 11.04 7.89
CA SER A 200 11.97 12.23 7.88
C SER A 200 12.97 12.31 6.73
N LYS A 201 13.00 11.33 5.80
CA LYS A 201 13.79 11.40 4.57
C LYS A 201 13.05 12.21 3.51
N ASP A 202 13.74 13.15 2.88
CA ASP A 202 13.22 13.86 1.70
C ASP A 202 13.33 12.95 0.48
N MET A 203 12.18 12.57 -0.09
CA MET A 203 12.13 11.66 -1.23
C MET A 203 12.22 12.39 -2.57
N ILE A 204 11.99 13.72 -2.59
CA ILE A 204 11.98 14.52 -3.81
C ILE A 204 13.25 14.33 -4.67
N PRO A 205 14.49 14.43 -4.14
CA PRO A 205 15.69 14.27 -4.97
C PRO A 205 15.80 12.86 -5.58
N VAL A 206 15.39 11.83 -4.82
CA VAL A 206 15.38 10.44 -5.29
C VAL A 206 14.38 10.28 -6.42
N LEU A 207 13.15 10.76 -6.23
CA LEU A 207 12.08 10.65 -7.22
C LEU A 207 12.40 11.43 -8.51
N SER A 208 13.00 12.63 -8.39
CA SER A 208 13.46 13.43 -9.53
C SER A 208 14.53 12.70 -10.36
N SER A 209 15.44 11.96 -9.71
CA SER A 209 16.42 11.14 -10.42
C SER A 209 15.77 9.96 -11.13
N LEU A 210 14.82 9.28 -10.48
CA LEU A 210 14.18 8.09 -11.02
C LEU A 210 13.35 8.37 -12.27
N ILE A 211 12.58 9.46 -12.30
CA ILE A 211 11.77 9.84 -13.48
C ILE A 211 12.64 10.21 -14.69
N GLN A 212 13.88 10.65 -14.47
CA GLN A 212 14.84 10.91 -15.56
C GLN A 212 15.56 9.63 -16.01
N GLU A 213 15.87 8.73 -15.08
CA GLU A 213 16.64 7.51 -15.34
C GLU A 213 15.80 6.39 -16.00
N ILE A 214 14.49 6.36 -15.74
CA ILE A 214 13.60 5.25 -16.13
C ILE A 214 12.67 5.71 -17.26
N PRO A 215 12.92 5.32 -18.53
CA PRO A 215 12.14 5.81 -19.67
C PRO A 215 10.68 5.36 -19.66
N SER A 216 10.39 4.20 -19.05
CA SER A 216 9.02 3.70 -18.91
C SER A 216 8.17 4.58 -18.00
N LEU A 217 8.79 5.25 -17.03
CA LEU A 217 8.11 6.05 -16.01
C LEU A 217 7.74 7.43 -16.57
N THR A 218 6.57 7.51 -17.20
CA THR A 218 6.10 8.75 -17.84
C THR A 218 5.51 9.74 -16.85
N HIS A 219 4.97 9.27 -15.72
CA HIS A 219 4.37 10.17 -14.74
C HIS A 219 4.78 9.83 -13.30
N LEU A 220 5.10 10.87 -12.54
CA LEU A 220 5.24 10.80 -11.09
C LEU A 220 4.08 11.57 -10.45
N VAL A 221 3.25 10.86 -9.69
CA VAL A 221 2.12 11.44 -8.95
C VAL A 221 2.51 11.62 -7.49
N ILE A 222 2.50 12.87 -7.03
CA ILE A 222 2.81 13.22 -5.65
C ILE A 222 1.55 13.09 -4.80
N VAL A 223 1.63 12.23 -3.80
CA VAL A 223 0.60 12.04 -2.77
C VAL A 223 0.99 12.87 -1.56
N ASP A 224 0.45 14.07 -1.46
CA ASP A 224 0.73 14.99 -0.37
C ASP A 224 -0.40 15.00 0.67
N ASN A 225 -0.10 14.46 1.84
CA ASN A 225 -0.96 14.48 3.02
C ASN A 225 -0.40 15.39 4.14
N GLU A 226 0.74 16.06 3.92
CA GLU A 226 1.46 16.81 4.95
C GLU A 226 1.33 18.34 4.80
N SER A 227 1.20 18.88 3.58
CA SER A 227 1.25 20.34 3.35
C SER A 227 0.11 21.14 4.00
N HIS A 228 -0.98 20.48 4.38
CA HIS A 228 -2.07 21.11 5.12
C HIS A 228 -1.77 21.33 6.61
N GLN A 229 -0.65 20.81 7.13
CA GLN A 229 -0.28 20.93 8.54
C GLN A 229 0.59 22.18 8.79
N PRO A 230 0.34 22.96 9.86
CA PRO A 230 1.18 24.10 10.23
C PRO A 230 2.65 23.70 10.41
N GLY A 231 3.58 24.43 9.78
CA GLY A 231 5.02 24.19 9.89
C GLY A 231 5.57 23.08 8.97
N LYS A 232 4.73 22.50 8.10
CA LYS A 232 5.17 21.64 6.99
C LYS A 232 5.37 22.45 5.72
N ARG A 233 6.06 21.86 4.74
CA ARG A 233 6.32 22.47 3.43
C ARG A 233 5.01 22.75 2.71
N SER A 234 4.91 23.89 2.05
CA SER A 234 3.75 24.17 1.19
C SER A 234 3.76 23.29 -0.06
N LYS A 235 2.58 23.08 -0.65
CA LYS A 235 2.42 22.31 -1.90
C LYS A 235 3.24 22.90 -3.05
N SER A 236 3.29 24.22 -3.17
CA SER A 236 4.11 24.93 -4.16
C SER A 236 5.60 24.66 -3.97
N GLU A 237 6.11 24.69 -2.73
CA GLU A 237 7.52 24.38 -2.44
C GLU A 237 7.89 22.93 -2.82
N ILE A 238 6.98 21.98 -2.63
CA ILE A 238 7.20 20.58 -3.02
C ILE A 238 7.37 20.48 -4.54
N LEU A 239 6.45 21.08 -5.29
CA LEU A 239 6.47 21.04 -6.77
C LEU A 239 7.65 21.83 -7.33
N GLU A 240 7.97 23.00 -6.78
CA GLU A 240 9.15 23.80 -7.19
C GLU A 240 10.46 23.04 -7.06
N LYS A 241 10.60 22.16 -6.05
CA LYS A 241 11.78 21.30 -5.88
C LYS A 241 11.91 20.18 -6.92
N PHE A 242 10.84 19.85 -7.66
CA PHE A 242 10.94 18.99 -8.84
C PHE A 242 11.39 19.77 -10.09
N HIS A 243 11.22 21.09 -10.11
CA HIS A 243 11.58 21.98 -11.22
C HIS A 243 13.03 22.54 -11.30
N PRO A 244 14.02 22.30 -10.41
CA PRO A 244 15.34 22.93 -10.54
C PRO A 244 16.31 22.26 -11.53
N GLN A 245 15.86 21.32 -12.37
CA GLN A 245 16.67 20.70 -13.43
C GLN A 245 15.92 20.80 -14.76
N LYS A 246 15.88 22.00 -15.34
CA LYS A 246 15.61 22.19 -16.77
C LYS A 246 16.77 21.57 -17.56
N SER A 247 16.75 20.25 -17.72
CA SER A 247 17.52 19.54 -18.73
C SER A 247 16.54 18.74 -19.58
N THR A 248 16.12 19.41 -20.65
CA THR A 248 15.95 18.88 -22.01
C THR A 248 15.33 17.47 -22.17
N SER A 249 14.16 17.44 -22.82
CA SER A 249 13.66 16.39 -23.73
C SER A 249 13.02 15.10 -23.21
N SER A 250 12.65 14.96 -21.93
CA SER A 250 11.83 13.81 -21.51
C SER A 250 10.33 14.14 -21.54
N SER A 251 9.50 13.25 -22.10
CA SER A 251 8.02 13.35 -22.10
C SER A 251 7.40 13.08 -20.72
N SER A 252 8.23 13.07 -19.68
CA SER A 252 7.88 12.65 -18.33
C SER A 252 7.38 13.84 -17.52
N SER A 253 6.25 13.72 -16.82
CA SER A 253 5.69 14.82 -16.03
C SER A 253 5.52 14.47 -14.55
N VAL A 254 5.71 15.47 -13.70
CA VAL A 254 5.39 15.41 -12.27
C VAL A 254 4.05 16.08 -12.05
N ILE A 255 3.13 15.38 -11.40
CA ILE A 255 1.73 15.76 -11.26
C ILE A 255 1.34 15.60 -9.79
N ASP A 256 0.49 16.49 -9.31
CA ASP A 256 -0.10 16.34 -7.98
C ASP A 256 -1.36 15.46 -8.02
N LEU A 257 -1.60 14.66 -6.98
CA LEU A 257 -2.78 13.80 -6.89
C LEU A 257 -4.10 14.55 -7.13
N GLU A 258 -4.22 15.79 -6.66
CA GLU A 258 -5.42 16.62 -6.87
C GLU A 258 -5.66 16.89 -8.36
N GLN A 259 -4.60 17.10 -9.15
CA GLN A 259 -4.73 17.33 -10.59
C GLN A 259 -5.23 16.06 -11.30
N VAL A 260 -4.79 14.88 -10.84
CA VAL A 260 -5.28 13.59 -11.36
C VAL A 260 -6.79 13.44 -11.08
N ILE A 261 -7.23 13.82 -9.87
CA ILE A 261 -8.65 13.74 -9.47
C ILE A 261 -9.49 14.77 -10.22
N GLN A 262 -9.03 16.02 -10.35
CA GLN A 262 -9.79 17.10 -10.97
C GLN A 262 -10.10 16.86 -12.46
N GLN A 263 -9.26 16.11 -13.17
CA GLN A 263 -9.51 15.74 -14.57
C GLN A 263 -10.88 15.06 -14.75
N SER A 264 -11.37 14.33 -13.75
CA SER A 264 -12.67 13.63 -13.76
C SER A 264 -13.91 14.51 -13.80
N SER A 265 -13.78 15.83 -13.60
CA SER A 265 -14.92 16.76 -13.66
C SER A 265 -15.47 16.96 -15.07
N SER A 266 -14.72 16.50 -16.09
CA SER A 266 -15.13 16.47 -17.49
C SER A 266 -16.14 15.33 -17.68
N SER A 267 -17.36 15.61 -18.15
CA SER A 267 -18.49 14.66 -18.26
C SER A 267 -18.29 13.45 -19.21
N GLN A 268 -17.07 13.12 -19.58
CA GLN A 268 -16.77 11.95 -20.40
C GLN A 268 -16.73 10.69 -19.51
N GLN A 269 -17.51 9.68 -19.87
CA GLN A 269 -17.26 8.32 -19.40
C GLN A 269 -15.99 7.80 -20.08
N PHE A 270 -15.08 7.18 -19.32
CA PHE A 270 -13.97 6.46 -19.92
C PHE A 270 -14.45 5.06 -20.36
N PRO A 271 -13.93 4.51 -21.47
CA PRO A 271 -14.32 3.16 -21.89
C PRO A 271 -13.87 2.16 -20.84
N ILE A 272 -14.83 1.43 -20.25
CA ILE A 272 -14.53 0.32 -19.35
C ILE A 272 -14.03 -0.85 -20.21
N PRO A 273 -12.79 -1.32 -20.01
CA PRO A 273 -12.29 -2.45 -20.76
C PRO A 273 -13.03 -3.73 -20.39
N GLU A 274 -13.03 -4.70 -21.30
CA GLU A 274 -13.49 -6.05 -20.96
C GLU A 274 -12.47 -6.72 -20.03
N LEU A 275 -12.92 -7.10 -18.83
CA LEU A 275 -12.10 -7.66 -17.76
C LEU A 275 -12.58 -9.06 -17.40
N GLN A 276 -11.62 -9.96 -17.22
CA GLN A 276 -11.84 -11.35 -16.81
C GLN A 276 -11.51 -11.53 -15.32
N ALA A 277 -11.96 -12.63 -14.72
CA ALA A 277 -11.72 -12.92 -13.31
C ALA A 277 -10.25 -13.24 -12.99
N ASP A 278 -9.51 -13.71 -13.98
CA ASP A 278 -8.10 -14.10 -13.90
C ASP A 278 -7.12 -13.00 -14.36
N ASP A 279 -7.63 -11.83 -14.75
CA ASP A 279 -6.80 -10.67 -15.06
C ASP A 279 -5.96 -10.27 -13.82
N ALA A 280 -4.66 -10.06 -14.01
CA ALA A 280 -3.77 -9.64 -12.93
C ALA A 280 -4.14 -8.23 -12.45
N ILE A 281 -4.32 -8.06 -11.13
CA ILE A 281 -4.66 -6.76 -10.52
C ILE A 281 -3.55 -6.18 -9.65
N ASN A 282 -2.65 -7.03 -9.13
CA ASN A 282 -1.64 -6.63 -8.16
C ASN A 282 -0.34 -7.42 -8.32
N LEU A 283 0.78 -6.73 -8.18
CA LEU A 283 2.12 -7.28 -8.07
C LEU A 283 2.70 -6.86 -6.71
N GLN A 284 3.08 -7.85 -5.90
CA GLN A 284 3.73 -7.65 -4.61
C GLN A 284 5.11 -8.31 -4.61
N PHE A 285 6.09 -7.61 -4.07
CA PHE A 285 7.45 -8.12 -3.92
C PHE A 285 7.61 -8.74 -2.53
N SER A 286 8.12 -9.96 -2.50
CA SER A 286 8.49 -10.72 -1.30
C SER A 286 9.98 -10.68 -1.05
#